data_AF-A0A3A4ZC33-F1
#
_entry.id   AF-A0A3A4ZC33-F1
#
_cell.length_a   1.000
_cell.length_b   1.000
_cell.length_c   1.000
_cell.angle_alpha   90.00
_cell.angle_beta   90.00
_cell.angle_gamma   90.00
#
_symmetry.space_group_name_H-M   'P 1'
#
loop_
_entity.id
_entity.type
_entity.pdbx_description
1 polymer ?
#
loop_
_entity_poly.entity_id
_entity_poly.type
_entity_poly.pdbx_seq_one_letter_code
_entity_poly.pdbx_strand_id
1 'polypeptide(L)'
;MFLSLFAVSKIRRNSNECEFIWWWAFPIGAFVWEDVFVLGLLHAGMAGLALYLGRPEIWIVFFLIFWLIRSVGETLYFFLQQFIQPRHHPHYIDSHFVVIRKLFGNISEQKCFIIMQVTMQSITVLSAIGLVLIFFSN
;
A
#
# COMPACT_ATOMS: atom_id res chain seq x y z
N MET A 1 -11.15 9.06 -13.40
CA MET A 1 -11.12 9.09 -14.88
C MET A 1 -10.75 10.46 -15.45
N PHE A 2 -11.35 11.57 -14.99
CA PHE A 2 -10.93 12.92 -15.41
C PHE A 2 -9.47 13.25 -15.02
N LEU A 3 -9.10 12.92 -13.78
CA LEU A 3 -7.75 13.15 -13.24
C LEU A 3 -6.67 12.34 -13.98
N SER A 4 -6.98 11.10 -14.36
CA SER A 4 -6.07 10.27 -15.15
C SER A 4 -5.86 10.79 -16.57
N LEU A 5 -6.91 11.29 -17.24
CA LEU A 5 -6.79 11.93 -18.55
C LEU A 5 -6.00 13.25 -18.49
N PHE A 6 -6.19 14.03 -17.43
CA PHE A 6 -5.46 15.27 -17.21
C PHE A 6 -3.97 15.03 -16.94
N ALA A 7 -3.64 14.02 -16.11
CA ALA A 7 -2.26 13.61 -15.85
C ALA A 7 -1.55 13.16 -17.13
N VAL A 8 -2.20 12.34 -17.96
CA VAL A 8 -1.66 11.86 -19.24
C VAL A 8 -1.39 13.02 -20.22
N SER A 9 -2.32 13.96 -20.34
CA SER A 9 -2.16 15.14 -21.20
C SER A 9 -0.97 16.01 -20.81
N LYS A 10 -0.70 16.15 -19.50
CA LYS A 10 0.38 16.98 -18.99
C LYS A 10 1.75 16.28 -19.03
N ILE A 11 1.80 14.97 -18.76
CA ILE A 11 3.02 14.14 -18.90
C ILE A 11 3.51 14.16 -20.36
N ARG A 12 2.58 14.16 -21.33
CA ARG A 12 2.93 14.18 -22.76
C ARG A 12 3.52 15.50 -23.25
N ARG A 13 3.39 16.59 -22.49
CA ARG A 13 3.81 17.95 -22.90
C ARG A 13 5.10 18.45 -22.24
N ASN A 14 5.58 17.82 -21.17
CA ASN A 14 6.82 18.20 -20.50
C ASN A 14 7.77 17.01 -20.42
N SER A 15 8.92 17.09 -21.10
CA SER A 15 10.00 16.10 -21.01
C SER A 15 10.82 16.20 -19.72
N ASN A 16 10.72 17.32 -19.01
CA ASN A 16 11.48 17.59 -17.78
C ASN A 16 10.61 17.29 -16.55
N GLU A 17 10.67 16.01 -16.19
CA GLU A 17 10.67 15.38 -14.86
C GLU A 17 9.94 16.04 -13.68
N CYS A 18 9.02 15.25 -13.10
CA CYS A 18 8.65 15.13 -11.68
C CYS A 18 8.14 16.34 -10.87
N GLU A 19 8.45 17.60 -11.21
CA GLU A 19 8.05 18.75 -10.39
C GLU A 19 6.54 18.97 -10.37
N PHE A 20 5.83 18.71 -11.47
CA PHE A 20 4.36 18.79 -11.47
C PHE A 20 3.74 17.71 -10.58
N ILE A 21 4.29 16.49 -10.60
CA ILE A 21 3.85 15.41 -9.73
C ILE A 21 4.11 15.79 -8.28
N TRP A 22 5.26 16.38 -7.95
CA TRP A 22 5.52 16.91 -6.61
C TRP A 22 4.57 18.05 -6.24
N TRP A 23 4.47 19.13 -7.01
CA TRP A 23 3.65 20.29 -6.66
C TRP A 23 2.15 20.03 -6.61
N TRP A 24 1.65 19.08 -7.40
CA TRP A 24 0.22 18.77 -7.46
C TRP A 24 -0.13 17.54 -6.63
N ALA A 25 0.69 16.49 -6.66
CA ALA A 25 0.44 15.27 -5.89
C ALA A 25 0.92 15.37 -4.43
N PHE A 26 1.81 16.30 -4.03
CA PHE A 26 2.24 16.43 -2.63
C PHE A 26 1.20 17.09 -1.71
N PRO A 27 0.63 18.28 -2.02
CA PRO A 27 -0.38 18.89 -1.15
C PRO A 27 -1.71 18.11 -1.14
N ILE A 28 -1.99 17.35 -2.19
CA ILE A 28 -3.15 16.46 -2.29
C ILE A 28 -2.78 15.05 -1.77
N GLY A 29 -1.50 14.80 -1.44
CA GLY A 29 -0.87 13.47 -1.29
C GLY A 29 -1.51 12.45 -2.23
N ALA A 30 -1.68 12.80 -3.50
CA ALA A 30 -2.62 12.16 -4.41
C ALA A 30 -2.32 10.68 -4.67
N PHE A 31 -1.14 10.15 -4.29
CA PHE A 31 -0.92 8.71 -4.33
C PHE A 31 -1.22 8.01 -3.00
N VAL A 32 -1.01 8.67 -1.87
CA VAL A 32 -1.27 8.09 -0.54
C VAL A 32 -2.72 8.33 -0.10
N TRP A 33 -3.24 9.53 -0.27
CA TRP A 33 -4.62 9.89 0.05
C TRP A 33 -5.62 9.37 -0.98
N GLU A 34 -5.26 9.24 -2.26
CA GLU A 34 -6.15 8.57 -3.22
C GLU A 34 -6.29 7.09 -2.89
N ASP A 35 -5.19 6.40 -2.58
CA ASP A 35 -5.25 5.02 -2.08
C ASP A 35 -6.07 4.94 -0.79
N VAL A 36 -5.79 5.78 0.21
CA VAL A 36 -6.56 5.80 1.47
C VAL A 36 -8.04 6.11 1.24
N PHE A 37 -8.37 7.02 0.33
CA PHE A 37 -9.75 7.41 0.02
C PHE A 37 -10.50 6.33 -0.75
N VAL A 38 -9.92 5.81 -1.83
CA VAL A 38 -10.52 4.77 -2.67
C VAL A 38 -10.68 3.47 -1.87
N LEU A 39 -9.64 3.08 -1.13
CA LEU A 39 -9.71 1.91 -0.24
C LEU A 39 -10.68 2.15 0.93
N GLY A 40 -10.70 3.36 1.49
CA GLY A 40 -11.64 3.75 2.53
C GLY A 40 -13.10 3.65 2.07
N LEU A 41 -13.41 4.16 0.88
CA LEU A 41 -14.73 4.03 0.25
C LEU A 41 -15.09 2.57 -0.03
N LEU A 42 -14.13 1.77 -0.52
CA LEU A 42 -14.33 0.34 -0.75
C LEU A 42 -14.66 -0.39 0.56
N HIS A 43 -13.90 -0.14 1.63
CA HIS A 43 -14.16 -0.72 2.94
C HIS A 43 -15.49 -0.25 3.54
N ALA A 44 -15.85 1.02 3.39
CA ALA A 44 -17.13 1.56 3.82
C ALA A 44 -18.30 0.91 3.08
N GLY A 45 -18.18 0.75 1.75
CA GLY A 45 -19.17 0.06 0.93
C GLY A 45 -19.36 -1.40 1.33
N MET A 46 -18.27 -2.13 1.55
CA MET A 46 -18.32 -3.53 1.99
C MET A 46 -18.85 -3.67 3.41
N ALA A 47 -18.54 -2.73 4.31
CA ALA A 47 -19.12 -2.71 5.66
C ALA A 47 -20.63 -2.44 5.60
N GLY A 48 -21.08 -1.49 4.78
CA GLY A 48 -22.49 -1.23 4.53
C GLY A 48 -23.23 -2.44 3.97
N LEU A 49 -22.61 -3.16 3.03
CA LEU A 49 -23.15 -4.41 2.48
C LEU A 49 -23.29 -5.51 3.54
N ALA A 50 -22.27 -5.69 4.39
CA ALA A 50 -22.31 -6.68 5.46
C ALA A 50 -23.40 -6.36 6.51
N LEU A 51 -23.57 -5.07 6.85
CA LEU A 51 -24.66 -4.61 7.72
C LEU A 51 -26.04 -4.83 7.08
N TYR A 52 -26.18 -4.53 5.78
CA TYR A 52 -27.43 -4.74 5.06
C TYR A 52 -27.84 -6.22 5.01
N LEU A 53 -26.87 -7.13 4.83
CA LEU A 53 -27.10 -8.57 4.82
C LEU A 53 -27.19 -9.19 6.22
N GLY A 54 -26.93 -8.43 7.28
CA GLY A 54 -26.90 -8.92 8.66
C GLY A 54 -25.80 -9.96 8.94
N ARG A 55 -24.76 -10.00 8.11
CA ARG A 55 -23.67 -10.99 8.17
C ARG A 55 -22.32 -10.30 8.27
N PRO A 56 -21.85 -9.96 9.49
CA PRO A 56 -20.59 -9.25 9.68
C PRO A 56 -19.38 -10.05 9.19
N GLU A 57 -19.49 -11.37 9.09
CA GLU A 57 -18.44 -12.27 8.61
C GLU A 57 -18.02 -11.92 7.18
N ILE A 58 -18.96 -11.45 6.34
CA ILE A 58 -18.69 -11.06 4.95
C ILE A 58 -17.66 -9.93 4.90
N TRP A 59 -17.79 -8.92 5.78
CA TRP A 59 -16.83 -7.83 5.85
C TRP A 59 -15.47 -8.31 6.36
N ILE A 60 -15.44 -9.21 7.36
CA ILE A 60 -14.19 -9.76 7.90
C ILE A 60 -13.45 -10.57 6.82
N VAL A 61 -14.15 -11.42 6.08
CA VAL A 61 -13.57 -12.19 4.97
C VAL A 61 -13.01 -11.24 3.91
N PHE A 62 -13.78 -10.22 3.51
CA PHE A 62 -13.31 -9.21 2.57
C PHE A 62 -12.06 -8.48 3.08
N PHE A 63 -12.07 -8.05 4.35
CA PHE A 63 -10.97 -7.35 4.99
C PHE A 63 -9.70 -8.19 4.99
N LEU A 64 -9.80 -9.48 5.32
CA LEU A 64 -8.65 -10.39 5.33
C LEU A 64 -8.14 -10.69 3.92
N ILE A 65 -9.01 -10.87 2.93
CA ILE A 65 -8.59 -11.04 1.52
C ILE A 65 -7.87 -9.79 1.03
N PHE A 66 -8.41 -8.61 1.31
CA PHE A 66 -7.80 -7.35 0.96
C PHE A 66 -6.37 -7.25 1.53
N TRP A 67 -6.22 -7.49 2.83
CA TRP A 67 -4.92 -7.44 3.49
C TRP A 67 -3.97 -8.54 3.03
N LEU A 68 -4.47 -9.73 2.70
CA LEU A 68 -3.68 -10.81 2.13
C LEU A 68 -3.05 -10.37 0.79
N ILE A 69 -3.88 -9.91 -0.17
CA ILE A 69 -3.40 -9.49 -1.49
C ILE A 69 -2.43 -8.31 -1.37
N ARG A 70 -2.80 -7.30 -0.57
CA ARG A 70 -1.98 -6.10 -0.38
C ARG A 70 -0.62 -6.43 0.23
N SER A 71 -0.61 -7.24 1.29
CA SER A 71 0.63 -7.61 1.99
C SER A 71 1.54 -8.50 1.14
N VAL A 72 0.99 -9.42 0.36
CA VAL A 72 1.78 -10.22 -0.60
C VAL A 72 2.47 -9.30 -1.62
N GLY A 73 1.73 -8.33 -2.19
CA GLY A 73 2.28 -7.35 -3.12
C GLY A 73 3.42 -6.54 -2.49
N GLU A 74 3.24 -6.05 -1.27
CA GLU A 74 4.27 -5.30 -0.54
C GLU A 74 5.48 -6.17 -0.17
N THR A 75 5.27 -7.42 0.23
CA THR A 75 6.37 -8.36 0.51
C THR A 75 7.22 -8.56 -0.75
N LEU A 76 6.60 -8.78 -1.90
CA LEU A 76 7.31 -8.90 -3.18
C LEU A 76 8.01 -7.60 -3.55
N TYR A 77 7.34 -6.46 -3.37
CA TYR A 77 7.91 -5.14 -3.62
C TYR A 77 9.18 -4.92 -2.79
N PHE A 78 9.12 -5.07 -1.46
CA PHE A 78 10.27 -4.88 -0.58
C PHE A 78 11.36 -5.94 -0.77
N PHE A 79 11.01 -7.15 -1.20
CA PHE A 79 11.98 -8.18 -1.56
C PHE A 79 12.74 -7.78 -2.83
N LEU A 80 12.04 -7.43 -3.91
CA LEU A 80 12.64 -7.04 -5.18
C LEU A 80 13.51 -5.78 -5.02
N GLN A 81 13.05 -4.82 -4.23
CA GLN A 81 13.76 -3.56 -3.98
C GLN A 81 15.15 -3.76 -3.34
N GLN A 82 15.39 -4.90 -2.66
CA GLN A 82 16.71 -5.22 -2.10
C GLN A 82 17.77 -5.53 -3.16
N PHE A 83 17.35 -5.95 -4.37
CA PHE A 83 18.25 -6.43 -5.42
C PHE A 83 18.40 -5.45 -6.59
N ILE A 84 17.58 -4.41 -6.67
CA ILE A 84 17.60 -3.46 -7.79
C ILE A 84 18.82 -2.53 -7.69
N GLN A 85 19.73 -2.63 -8.67
CA GLN A 85 20.83 -1.69 -8.91
C GLN A 85 20.90 -1.35 -10.42
N PRO A 86 21.07 -0.07 -10.82
CA PRO A 86 21.16 1.12 -9.98
C PRO A 86 19.79 1.53 -9.41
N ARG A 87 19.81 2.34 -8.34
CA ARG A 87 18.59 2.89 -7.74
C ARG A 87 17.99 3.91 -8.71
N HIS A 88 16.79 3.65 -9.22
CA HIS A 88 16.11 4.57 -10.14
C HIS A 88 15.33 5.64 -9.36
N HIS A 89 15.31 6.90 -9.80
CA HIS A 89 14.40 7.92 -9.24
C HIS A 89 12.93 7.49 -9.45
N PRO A 90 12.00 7.76 -8.50
CA PRO A 90 12.13 8.58 -7.29
C PRO A 90 12.34 7.72 -6.03
N HIS A 91 13.13 6.64 -6.09
CA HIS A 91 13.30 5.71 -4.96
C HIS A 91 14.23 6.22 -3.84
N TYR A 92 14.29 7.55 -3.62
CA TYR A 92 14.82 8.09 -2.36
C TYR A 92 13.75 7.93 -1.26
N ILE A 93 13.57 6.69 -0.81
CA ILE A 93 12.56 6.24 0.17
C ILE A 93 13.00 6.56 1.62
N ASP A 94 14.10 7.30 1.80
CA ASP A 94 14.62 7.61 3.14
C ASP A 94 13.58 8.31 4.04
N SER A 95 12.69 9.12 3.45
CA SER A 95 11.57 9.75 4.16
C SER A 95 10.51 8.75 4.66
N HIS A 96 10.27 7.65 3.94
CA HIS A 96 9.35 6.58 4.36
C HIS A 96 9.88 5.80 5.56
N PHE A 97 11.20 5.71 5.72
CA PHE A 97 11.82 4.98 6.82
C PHE A 97 12.05 5.81 8.08
N VAL A 98 11.60 7.07 8.12
CA VAL A 98 11.77 7.95 9.29
C VAL A 98 11.20 7.32 10.56
N VAL A 99 10.03 6.68 10.48
CA VAL A 99 9.41 6.04 11.66
C VAL A 99 10.24 4.84 12.12
N ILE A 100 10.71 4.01 11.19
CA ILE A 100 11.52 2.83 11.51
C ILE A 100 12.87 3.25 12.10
N ARG A 101 13.52 4.26 11.51
CA ARG A 101 14.81 4.79 12.01
C ARG A 101 14.66 5.50 13.36
N LYS A 102 13.49 6.07 13.67
CA LYS A 102 13.19 6.59 15.02
C LYS A 102 13.10 5.48 16.06
N LEU A 103 12.56 4.30 15.70
CA LEU A 103 12.40 3.17 16.62
C LEU A 103 13.69 2.33 16.79
N PHE A 104 14.42 2.07 15.70
CA PHE A 104 15.56 1.16 15.69
C PHE A 104 16.93 1.88 15.62
N GLY A 105 16.94 3.21 15.63
CA GLY A 105 18.13 4.03 15.45
C GLY A 105 18.57 4.13 13.99
N ASN A 106 19.78 4.64 13.75
CA ASN A 106 20.30 4.89 12.39
C ASN A 106 20.75 3.59 11.71
N ILE A 107 19.78 2.74 11.36
CA ILE A 107 19.99 1.49 10.62
C ILE A 107 20.15 1.75 9.12
N SER A 108 20.84 0.86 8.42
CA SER A 108 20.98 0.94 6.97
C SER A 108 19.65 0.73 6.25
N GLU A 109 19.49 1.34 5.08
CA GLU A 109 18.28 1.23 4.26
C GLU A 109 17.94 -0.22 3.89
N GLN A 110 18.95 -1.07 3.66
CA GLN A 110 18.76 -2.49 3.44
C GLN A 110 18.11 -3.18 4.64
N LYS A 111 18.48 -2.81 5.87
CA LYS A 111 17.81 -3.32 7.09
C LYS A 111 16.37 -2.82 7.17
N CYS A 112 16.10 -1.58 6.75
CA CYS A 112 14.73 -1.07 6.68
C CYS A 112 13.86 -1.88 5.70
N PHE A 113 14.37 -2.20 4.51
CA PHE A 113 13.66 -3.04 3.54
C PHE A 113 13.36 -4.44 4.09
N ILE A 114 14.32 -5.06 4.78
CA ILE A 114 14.14 -6.37 5.41
C ILE A 114 13.05 -6.31 6.50
N ILE A 115 13.08 -5.29 7.37
CA ILE A 115 12.08 -5.12 8.43
C ILE A 115 10.68 -4.95 7.82
N MET A 116 10.54 -4.15 6.76
CA MET A 116 9.26 -3.96 6.09
C MET A 116 8.77 -5.22 5.39
N GLN A 117 9.66 -5.95 4.72
CA GLN A 117 9.33 -7.24 4.11
C GLN A 117 8.80 -8.23 5.16
N VAL A 118 9.50 -8.39 6.29
CA VAL A 118 9.10 -9.31 7.37
C VAL A 118 7.77 -8.87 7.99
N THR A 119 7.56 -7.56 8.16
CA THR A 119 6.31 -7.00 8.68
C THR A 119 5.14 -7.35 7.76
N MET A 120 5.28 -7.11 6.45
CA MET A 120 4.24 -7.41 5.48
C MET A 120 3.99 -8.92 5.35
N GLN A 121 5.06 -9.72 5.38
CA GLN A 121 4.94 -11.17 5.35
C GLN A 121 4.19 -11.70 6.59
N SER A 122 4.40 -11.08 7.76
CA SER A 122 3.64 -11.42 8.97
C SER A 122 2.15 -11.11 8.80
N ILE A 123 1.80 -9.97 8.20
CA ILE A 123 0.41 -9.63 7.89
C ILE A 123 -0.20 -10.63 6.90
N THR A 124 0.55 -11.07 5.89
CA THR A 124 0.12 -12.12 4.96
C THR A 124 -0.24 -13.40 5.70
N VAL A 125 0.67 -13.88 6.56
CA VAL A 125 0.46 -15.13 7.32
C VAL A 125 -0.75 -15.02 8.24
N LEU A 126 -0.88 -13.91 8.99
CA LEU A 126 -2.03 -13.68 9.87
C LEU A 126 -3.34 -13.61 9.10
N SER A 127 -3.35 -12.94 7.94
CA SER A 127 -4.53 -12.83 7.08
C SER A 127 -4.95 -14.20 6.52
N ALA A 128 -3.99 -15.01 6.09
CA ALA A 128 -4.23 -16.36 5.59
C ALA A 128 -4.79 -17.27 6.69
N ILE A 129 -4.20 -17.24 7.89
CA ILE A 129 -4.69 -17.99 9.06
C ILE A 129 -6.12 -17.55 9.40
N GLY A 130 -6.39 -16.24 9.44
CA GLY A 130 -7.72 -15.71 9.69
C GLY A 130 -8.77 -16.23 8.69
N LEU A 131 -8.43 -16.25 7.40
CA LEU A 131 -9.32 -16.79 6.36
C LEU A 131 -9.60 -18.28 6.55
N VAL A 132 -8.56 -19.05 6.83
CA VAL A 132 -8.67 -20.50 7.11
C VAL A 132 -9.59 -20.73 8.29
N LEU A 133 -9.41 -20.01 9.40
CA LEU A 133 -10.23 -20.17 10.60
C LEU A 133 -11.70 -19.84 10.34
N ILE A 134 -12.01 -18.76 9.62
CA ILE A 134 -13.40 -18.41 9.28
C ILE A 134 -14.03 -19.44 8.35
N PHE A 135 -13.26 -20.02 7.44
CA PHE A 135 -13.75 -21.03 6.51
C PHE A 135 -14.06 -22.36 7.21
N PHE A 136 -13.29 -22.75 8.23
CA PHE A 136 -13.52 -23.97 9.00
C PHE A 136 -14.47 -23.80 10.19
N SER A 137 -14.76 -22.56 10.59
CA SER A 137 -15.69 -22.25 11.68
C SER A 137 -17.16 -22.12 11.23
N ASN A 138 -17.42 -22.09 9.92
CA ASN A 138 -18.76 -22.10 9.32
C ASN A 138 -19.06 -23.48 8.75
#